data_AF-W1W635-F1
#
_entry.id   AF-W1W635-F1
#
_cell.length_a   1.000
_cell.length_b   1.000
_cell.length_c   1.000
_cell.angle_alpha   90.00
_cell.angle_beta   90.00
_cell.angle_gamma   90.00
#
_symmetry.space_group_name_H-M   'P 1'
#
loop_
_entity.id
_entity.type
_entity.pdbx_description
1 polymer ?
#
loop_
_entity_poly.entity_id
_entity_poly.type
_entity_poly.pdbx_seq_one_letter_code
_entity_poly.pdbx_strand_id
1 'polypeptide(L)' 'MEKLENCGYCGHKPYISIYFSLRDQEIIYHVECPFCHHIEVTDIDKNEAINKWNYLYPSLFPFE' A
#
# COMPACT_ATOMS: atom_id res chain seq x y z
N MET A 1 -14.13 -6.70 -0.11
CA MET A 1 -12.67 -6.72 0.15
C MET A 1 -12.02 -5.98 -0.98
N GLU A 2 -11.36 -4.86 -0.68
CA GLU A 2 -10.69 -4.03 -1.68
C GLU A 2 -9.40 -4.70 -2.14
N LYS A 3 -9.14 -4.70 -3.44
CA LYS A 3 -7.92 -5.26 -4.02
C LYS A 3 -6.88 -4.16 -4.10
N LEU A 4 -5.63 -4.47 -3.74
CA LEU A 4 -4.52 -3.55 -3.95
C LEU A 4 -4.30 -3.36 -5.46
N GLU A 5 -4.41 -2.11 -5.92
CA GLU A 5 -4.20 -1.74 -7.31
C GLU A 5 -2.72 -1.64 -7.67
N ASN A 6 -2.42 -1.64 -8.97
CA ASN A 6 -1.09 -1.34 -9.46
C ASN A 6 -0.71 0.11 -9.14
N CYS A 7 0.59 0.38 -8.95
CA CYS A 7 1.05 1.74 -8.70
C CYS A 7 0.71 2.67 -9.87
N GLY A 8 -0.03 3.75 -9.62
CA GLY A 8 -0.40 4.74 -10.65
C GLY A 8 0.79 5.40 -11.38
N TYR A 9 1.99 5.38 -10.81
CA TYR A 9 3.19 5.98 -11.42
C TYR A 9 3.94 5.04 -12.36
N CYS A 10 4.15 3.80 -11.96
CA CYS A 10 5.02 2.87 -12.69
C CYS A 10 4.31 1.60 -13.18
N GLY A 11 3.03 1.41 -12.86
CA GLY A 11 2.23 0.25 -13.26
C GLY A 11 2.61 -1.07 -12.59
N HIS A 12 3.65 -1.10 -11.76
CA HIS A 12 4.06 -2.30 -11.04
C HIS A 12 3.20 -2.52 -9.80
N LYS A 13 3.05 -3.80 -9.43
CA LYS A 13 2.30 -4.19 -8.24
C LYS A 13 3.04 -3.73 -6.97
N PRO A 14 2.41 -2.95 -6.08
CA PRO A 14 2.98 -2.59 -4.80
C PRO A 14 3.00 -3.79 -3.85
N TYR A 15 3.80 -3.68 -2.80
CA TYR A 15 3.96 -4.69 -1.75
C TYR A 15 3.25 -4.25 -0.48
N ILE A 16 2.74 -5.23 0.26
CA ILE A 16 2.24 -5.01 1.62
C ILE A 16 3.17 -5.73 2.59
N SER A 17 3.83 -4.96 3.44
CA SER A 17 4.69 -5.43 4.52
C SER A 17 3.96 -5.27 5.86
N ILE A 18 4.24 -6.14 6.82
CA ILE A 18 3.60 -6.15 8.14
C ILE A 18 4.69 -5.93 9.19
N TYR A 19 4.52 -4.91 10.01
CA TYR A 19 5.43 -4.57 11.09
C TYR A 19 4.68 -4.62 12.41
N PHE A 20 5.40 -5.00 13.48
CA PHE A 20 4.87 -4.90 14.84
C PHE A 20 5.56 -3.74 15.55
N SER A 21 4.80 -2.68 15.88
CA SER A 21 5.30 -1.56 16.67
C SER A 21 5.48 -2.02 18.11
N LEU A 22 6.73 -2.14 18.56
CA LEU A 22 7.03 -2.44 19.96
C LEU A 22 6.59 -1.33 20.91
N ARG A 23 6.52 -0.09 20.42
CA ARG A 23 6.13 1.09 21.20
C ARG A 23 4.63 1.07 21.50
N ASP A 24 3.83 0.83 20.47
CA ASP A 24 2.38 0.96 20.54
C ASP A 24 1.69 -0.40 20.76
N GLN A 25 2.47 -1.50 20.69
CA GLN A 25 2.01 -2.88 20.73
C GLN A 25 0.97 -3.22 19.66
N GLU A 26 1.10 -2.60 18.48
CA GLU A 26 0.16 -2.71 17.38
C GLU A 26 0.82 -3.28 16.13
N ILE A 27 0.02 -3.97 15.31
CA ILE A 27 0.40 -4.38 13.96
C ILE A 27 0.12 -3.22 13.03
N ILE A 28 1.11 -2.87 12.21
CA ILE A 28 1.02 -1.84 11.20
C ILE A 28 1.23 -2.49 9.83
N TYR A 29 0.34 -2.20 8.90
CA TYR A 29 0.41 -2.57 7.50
C TYR A 29 1.02 -1.43 6.72
N HIS A 30 2.07 -1.75 5.97
CA HIS A 30 2.85 -0.81 5.17
C HIS A 30 2.66 -1.17 3.71
N VAL A 31 2.24 -0.21 2.88
CA VAL A 31 2.08 -0.37 1.44
C VAL A 31 3.06 0.53 0.72
N GLU A 32 3.90 -0.07 -0.12
CA GLU A 32 4.94 0.66 -0.86
C GLU A 32 5.13 0.11 -2.28
N CYS A 33 5.61 0.96 -3.18
CA CYS A 33 6.03 0.54 -4.51
C CYS A 33 7.57 0.54 -4.60
N PRO A 34 8.23 -0.62 -4.72
CA PRO A 34 9.69 -0.70 -4.69
C PRO A 34 10.35 -0.17 -5.97
N PHE A 35 9.58 -0.03 -7.05
CA PHE A 35 10.10 0.36 -8.37
C PHE A 35 10.25 1.87 -8.53
N CYS A 36 9.33 2.64 -7.94
CA CYS A 36 9.39 4.09 -8.04
C CYS A 36 9.76 4.76 -6.70
N HIS A 37 9.65 4.08 -5.56
CA HIS A 37 10.15 4.58 -4.25
C HIS A 37 9.59 5.95 -3.84
N HIS A 38 8.41 6.33 -4.36
CA HIS A 38 7.90 7.68 -4.13
C HIS A 38 7.45 7.86 -2.67
N ILE A 39 6.61 6.97 -2.15
CA ILE A 39 5.93 7.15 -0.85
C ILE A 39 5.48 5.79 -0.28
N GLU A 40 5.49 5.68 1.04
CA GLU A 40 4.92 4.58 1.82
C GLU A 40 3.59 5.02 2.47
N VAL A 41 2.60 4.13 2.47
CA VAL A 41 1.33 4.33 3.19
C VAL A 41 1.27 3.34 4.34
N THR A 42 0.90 3.81 5.53
CA THR A 42 0.76 2.95 6.71
C THR A 42 -0.61 3.06 7.36
N ASP A 43 -1.10 1.94 7.89
CA ASP A 43 -2.32 1.88 8.71
C ASP A 43 -2.32 0.66 9.64
N ILE A 44 -3.10 0.69 10.72
CA ILE A 44 -3.32 -0.45 11.61
C ILE A 44 -4.36 -1.44 11.04
N ASP A 45 -5.23 -0.99 10.12
CA ASP A 45 -6.12 -1.86 9.35
C ASP A 45 -5.59 -2.09 7.93
N LYS A 46 -5.52 -3.36 7.52
CA LYS A 46 -5.02 -3.73 6.19
C LYS A 46 -5.83 -3.11 5.05
N ASN A 47 -7.16 -3.07 5.16
CA ASN A 47 -8.00 -2.55 4.10
C ASN A 47 -7.86 -1.04 4.03
N GLU A 48 -7.78 -0.34 5.16
CA GLU A 48 -7.52 1.11 5.15
C GLU A 48 -6.16 1.45 4.52
N ALA A 49 -5.12 0.67 4.80
CA ALA A 49 -3.83 0.84 4.12
C ALA A 49 -3.94 0.69 2.59
N ILE A 50 -4.73 -0.29 2.13
CA ILE A 50 -5.01 -0.51 0.69
C ILE A 50 -5.82 0.65 0.11
N ASN A 51 -6.87 1.09 0.80
CA ASN A 51 -7.77 2.14 0.33
C ASN A 51 -7.03 3.47 0.22
N LYS A 52 -6.23 3.81 1.22
CA LYS A 52 -5.34 4.97 1.20
C LYS A 52 -4.35 4.90 0.03
N TRP A 53 -3.74 3.73 -0.21
CA TRP A 53 -2.85 3.54 -1.35
C TRP A 53 -3.57 3.80 -2.67
N ASN A 54 -4.71 3.13 -2.89
CA ASN A 54 -5.50 3.26 -4.12
C ASN A 54 -6.02 4.69 -4.33
N TYR A 55 -6.36 5.40 -3.25
CA TYR A 55 -6.79 6.80 -3.30
C TYR A 55 -5.63 7.75 -3.67
N LEU A 56 -4.46 7.56 -3.08
CA LEU A 56 -3.29 8.43 -3.31
C LEU A 56 -2.59 8.14 -4.64
N TYR A 57 -2.58 6.88 -5.06
CA TYR A 57 -1.85 6.39 -6.23
C TYR A 57 -2.74 5.53 -7.15
N PRO A 58 -3.89 6.07 -7.61
CA PRO A 58 -4.86 5.31 -8.38
C PRO A 58 -4.22 4.71 -9.63
N SER A 59 -4.49 3.44 -9.91
CA SER A 59 -3.90 2.79 -11.08
C SER A 59 -4.45 3.40 -12.37
N LEU A 60 -3.56 3.89 -13.22
CA LEU A 60 -3.88 4.23 -14.62
C LEU A 60 -3.72 3.01 -15.55
N PHE A 61 -3.25 1.89 -15.00
CA PHE A 61 -2.96 0.68 -15.73
C PHE A 61 -4.08 -0.34 -15.50
N PRO A 62 -4.62 -0.96 -16.57
CA PRO A 62 -5.61 -2.02 -16.40
C PRO A 62 -5.02 -3.18 -15.59
N PHE A 63 -5.87 -3.84 -14.79
CA PHE A 63 -5.52 -5.09 -14.13
C PHE A 63 -5.29 -6.16 -15.20
N GLU A 64 -4.06 -6.67 -15.31
CA GLU A 64 -3.79 -7.96 -15.97
C GLU A 64 -4.08 -9.13 -15.02
#